data_AF-A0A7T0BXJ9-F1
#
_entry.id   AF-A0A7T0BXJ9-F1
#
_cell.length_a   1.000
_cell.length_b   1.000
_cell.length_c   1.000
_cell.angle_alpha   90.00
_cell.angle_beta   90.00
_cell.angle_gamma   90.00
#
_symmetry.space_group_name_H-M   'P 1'
#
loop_
_entity.id
_entity.type
_entity.pdbx_description
1 polymer ?
#
loop_
_entity_poly.entity_id
_entity_poly.type
_entity_poly.pdbx_seq_one_letter_code
_entity_poly.pdbx_strand_id
1 'polypeptide(L)'
;MNSTFLKNIEAFKAEIPALSRLSGSTSKSVELFPSRSGPTTGRFKDILLHSSYDPTKEAAGFASKITSGSRIGLYGFGLGYHIKALLNKIGPEGELIVIELNPDVLTAAFSLNDMAYLAKDPRFQLVYSDTETEAADKISEAMGRLCPEDGQPPILLFHPSSYECLPKKFPNILRALEVLRLERKVPALFGNLEQQNAEINWGIVTQSPGIRMLQNKFPSKPAILVSAGPSLDGMMHFLPALTDFCITGCVDTAFPLLESASIQADYVFSVDPQNESFFHFENHLASQTSLVFQPTSHPRIIRHFQGNKFVVFKDGHKITLDHASLAAEKGMSKAGGSVSCLALDCLIQMGCDPILLVGQDCAFPGGRVYGRKAENQLEEATNLTREIAAGGLQNTRSRRYEKIKVPGCHGQNLFTSPALFSYLRTIEQIAETHPEIRILNLSSQGAHIERAPYIGSLKELMNLFPDCGIL
;
A
#
# COMPACT_ATOMS: atom_id res chain seq x y z
N MET A 1 40.01 -18.22 -7.78
CA MET A 1 38.67 -18.06 -7.19
C MET A 1 38.85 -17.77 -5.70
N ASN A 2 38.11 -16.81 -5.13
CA ASN A 2 38.27 -16.39 -3.73
C ASN A 2 37.91 -17.55 -2.77
N SER A 3 38.79 -17.89 -1.82
CA SER A 3 38.59 -19.02 -0.90
C SER A 3 37.41 -18.82 0.05
N THR A 4 37.16 -17.58 0.48
CA THR A 4 36.00 -17.20 1.31
C THR A 4 34.69 -17.40 0.54
N PHE A 5 34.67 -17.01 -0.75
CA PHE A 5 33.50 -17.21 -1.60
C PHE A 5 33.13 -18.69 -1.74
N LEU A 6 34.12 -19.53 -2.07
CA LEU A 6 33.90 -20.97 -2.21
C LEU A 6 33.36 -21.58 -0.92
N LYS A 7 33.94 -21.22 0.23
CA LYS A 7 33.47 -21.68 1.55
C LYS A 7 32.00 -21.34 1.79
N ASN A 8 31.59 -20.11 1.46
CA ASN A 8 30.21 -19.67 1.63
C ASN A 8 29.26 -20.38 0.67
N ILE A 9 29.62 -20.53 -0.61
CA ILE A 9 28.81 -21.28 -1.57
C ILE A 9 28.61 -22.72 -1.12
N GLU A 10 29.66 -23.40 -0.68
CA GLU A 10 29.57 -24.77 -0.17
C GLU A 10 28.61 -24.90 1.02
N ALA A 11 28.55 -23.88 1.89
CA ALA A 11 27.66 -23.88 3.04
C ALA A 11 26.18 -23.74 2.67
N PHE A 12 25.85 -22.99 1.61
CA PHE A 12 24.46 -22.69 1.23
C PHE A 12 23.92 -23.50 0.04
N LYS A 13 24.78 -24.09 -0.81
CA LYS A 13 24.37 -24.68 -2.09
C LYS A 13 23.42 -25.87 -1.98
N ALA A 14 23.41 -26.58 -0.84
CA ALA A 14 22.53 -27.72 -0.63
C ALA A 14 21.06 -27.27 -0.56
N GLU A 15 20.79 -26.17 0.14
CA GLU A 15 19.46 -25.57 0.28
C GLU A 15 19.13 -24.62 -0.88
N ILE A 16 20.16 -24.01 -1.48
CA ILE A 16 20.01 -23.03 -2.55
C ILE A 16 20.92 -23.39 -3.74
N PRO A 17 20.55 -24.41 -4.55
CA PRO A 17 21.39 -24.89 -5.66
C PRO A 17 21.76 -23.80 -6.67
N ALA A 18 20.88 -22.80 -6.86
CA ALA A 18 21.09 -21.67 -7.75
C ALA A 18 22.36 -20.86 -7.44
N LEU A 19 22.84 -20.85 -6.18
CA LEU A 19 24.09 -20.17 -5.81
C LEU A 19 25.31 -20.73 -6.54
N SER A 20 25.29 -22.00 -6.93
CA SER A 20 26.41 -22.64 -7.65
C SER A 20 26.67 -22.03 -9.03
N ARG A 21 25.73 -21.23 -9.54
CA ARG A 21 25.86 -20.52 -10.83
C ARG A 21 26.59 -19.17 -10.71
N LEU A 22 26.85 -18.69 -9.49
CA LEU A 22 27.58 -17.46 -9.25
C LEU A 22 29.07 -17.66 -9.59
N SER A 23 29.63 -16.73 -10.37
CA SER A 23 30.97 -16.88 -10.98
C SER A 23 32.16 -16.65 -10.03
N GLY A 24 31.92 -16.33 -8.76
CA GLY A 24 32.94 -16.14 -7.71
C GLY A 24 33.93 -14.99 -7.92
N SER A 25 33.87 -14.32 -9.07
CA SER A 25 34.53 -13.06 -9.36
C SER A 25 33.55 -11.91 -9.14
N THR A 26 33.92 -10.95 -8.31
CA THR A 26 33.13 -9.73 -8.12
C THR A 26 32.95 -9.04 -9.48
N SER A 27 31.70 -8.84 -9.87
CA SER A 27 31.32 -8.15 -11.11
C SER A 27 31.96 -6.77 -11.18
N LYS A 28 32.30 -6.29 -12.39
CA LYS A 28 32.75 -4.91 -12.62
C LYS A 28 31.74 -3.87 -12.13
N SER A 29 30.49 -4.28 -11.91
CA SER A 29 29.44 -3.46 -11.34
C SER A 29 29.59 -3.22 -9.84
N VAL A 30 30.46 -3.95 -9.12
CA VAL A 30 30.67 -3.75 -7.68
C VAL A 30 32.11 -3.34 -7.40
N GLU A 31 32.26 -2.21 -6.71
CA GLU A 31 33.54 -1.73 -6.19
C GLU A 31 33.55 -1.89 -4.66
N LEU A 32 34.54 -2.60 -4.11
CA LEU A 32 34.75 -2.73 -2.67
C LEU A 32 35.89 -1.83 -2.22
N PHE A 33 35.72 -1.12 -1.10
CA PHE A 33 36.71 -0.19 -0.56
C PHE A 33 36.58 -0.03 0.96
N PRO A 34 37.67 0.28 1.69
CA PRO A 34 37.61 0.49 3.14
C PRO A 34 36.72 1.70 3.49
N SER A 35 35.88 1.55 4.51
CA SER A 35 35.19 2.69 5.13
C SER A 35 36.17 3.50 5.99
N ARG A 36 35.77 4.71 6.39
CA ARG A 36 36.60 5.57 7.27
C ARG A 36 36.86 4.95 8.65
N SER A 37 35.96 4.10 9.16
CA SER A 37 36.15 3.39 10.43
C SER A 37 36.97 2.10 10.29
N GLY A 38 37.32 1.69 9.06
CA GLY A 38 38.14 0.51 8.77
C GLY A 38 37.43 -0.61 8.02
N PRO A 39 36.26 -1.12 8.47
CA PRO A 39 35.55 -2.20 7.80
C PRO A 39 35.25 -1.88 6.33
N THR A 40 35.39 -2.88 5.45
CA THR A 40 35.16 -2.72 4.01
C THR A 40 33.69 -2.48 3.70
N THR A 41 33.40 -1.44 2.92
CA THR A 41 32.10 -1.23 2.29
C THR A 41 32.21 -1.46 0.77
N GLY A 42 31.15 -1.18 0.05
CA GLY A 42 31.18 -1.19 -1.40
C GLY A 42 30.06 -0.39 -2.04
N ARG A 43 30.16 -0.26 -3.35
CA ARG A 43 29.18 0.40 -4.21
C ARG A 43 28.80 -0.53 -5.34
N PHE A 44 27.51 -0.65 -5.62
CA PHE A 44 27.02 -1.28 -6.85
C PHE A 44 26.66 -0.16 -7.83
N LYS A 45 27.43 -0.03 -8.92
CA LYS A 45 27.39 1.13 -9.84
C LYS A 45 27.54 2.43 -9.05
N ASP A 46 26.49 3.24 -8.96
CA ASP A 46 26.48 4.51 -8.23
C ASP A 46 25.88 4.39 -6.81
N ILE A 47 25.34 3.24 -6.44
CA ILE A 47 24.59 3.03 -5.20
C ILE A 47 25.52 2.48 -4.12
N LEU A 48 25.70 3.26 -3.05
CA LEU A 48 26.51 2.86 -1.90
C LEU A 48 25.78 1.75 -1.13
N LEU A 49 26.40 0.57 -0.98
CA LEU A 49 25.78 -0.59 -0.35
C LEU A 49 25.69 -0.45 1.17
N HIS A 50 26.71 0.13 1.82
CA HIS A 50 26.76 0.43 3.25
C HIS A 50 27.54 1.73 3.48
N SER A 51 27.33 2.38 4.63
CA SER A 51 27.99 3.60 5.05
C SER A 51 29.49 3.59 4.75
N SER A 52 29.94 4.63 4.02
CA SER A 52 31.35 4.87 3.74
C SER A 52 32.09 5.41 4.96
N TYR A 53 31.37 5.79 6.01
CA TYR A 53 31.95 6.22 7.27
C TYR A 53 32.11 5.04 8.24
N ASP A 54 31.01 4.36 8.58
CA ASP A 54 31.00 3.25 9.52
C ASP A 54 29.81 2.31 9.27
N PRO A 55 30.03 1.20 8.53
CA PRO A 55 28.95 0.27 8.18
C PRO A 55 28.48 -0.57 9.39
N THR A 56 29.31 -0.72 10.43
CA THR A 56 28.92 -1.46 11.63
C THR A 56 27.98 -0.64 12.51
N LYS A 57 28.25 0.67 12.65
CA LYS A 57 27.36 1.59 13.36
C LYS A 57 26.01 1.76 12.64
N GLU A 58 26.02 1.84 11.30
CA GLU A 58 24.80 1.83 10.50
C GLU A 58 23.96 0.58 10.77
N ALA A 59 24.58 -0.60 10.73
CA ALA A 59 23.92 -1.87 11.02
C ALA A 59 23.30 -1.93 12.42
N ALA A 60 23.98 -1.40 13.44
CA ALA A 60 23.43 -1.29 14.78
C ALA A 60 22.21 -0.36 14.84
N GLY A 61 22.25 0.75 14.11
CA GLY A 61 21.12 1.66 13.94
C GLY A 61 19.94 0.98 13.24
N PHE A 62 20.20 0.20 12.19
CA PHE A 62 19.20 -0.55 11.43
C PHE A 62 18.43 -1.54 12.32
N ALA A 63 19.11 -2.23 13.22
CA ALA A 63 18.51 -3.20 14.14
C ALA A 63 18.00 -2.59 15.46
N SER A 64 18.10 -1.27 15.65
CA SER A 64 17.91 -0.63 16.96
C SER A 64 16.52 -0.85 17.59
N LYS A 65 15.46 -0.85 16.77
CA LYS A 65 14.06 -1.01 17.19
C LYS A 65 13.59 -2.47 17.28
N ILE A 66 14.45 -3.43 16.99
CA ILE A 66 14.11 -4.85 16.99
C ILE A 66 14.18 -5.42 18.40
N THR A 67 13.17 -6.20 18.76
CA THR A 67 13.03 -6.86 20.05
C THR A 67 13.31 -8.35 19.95
N SER A 68 13.68 -8.98 21.07
CA SER A 68 13.86 -10.43 21.16
C SER A 68 12.57 -11.18 20.79
N GLY A 69 12.70 -12.33 20.16
CA GLY A 69 11.59 -13.14 19.63
C GLY A 69 10.98 -12.62 18.33
N SER A 70 11.49 -11.53 17.76
CA SER A 70 10.96 -11.00 16.50
C SER A 70 11.20 -11.96 15.35
N ARG A 71 10.19 -12.07 14.48
CA ARG A 71 10.25 -12.79 13.19
C ARG A 71 10.32 -11.77 12.08
N ILE A 72 11.35 -11.86 11.24
CA ILE A 72 11.73 -10.79 10.32
C ILE A 72 11.86 -11.33 8.91
N GLY A 73 11.12 -10.72 7.97
CA GLY A 73 11.39 -10.81 6.55
C GLY A 73 12.19 -9.59 6.09
N LEU A 74 13.44 -9.78 5.66
CA LEU A 74 14.32 -8.72 5.21
C LEU A 74 14.56 -8.81 3.71
N TYR A 75 14.21 -7.77 2.96
CA TYR A 75 14.73 -7.61 1.60
C TYR A 75 16.09 -6.89 1.64
N GLY A 76 17.11 -7.58 1.13
CA GLY A 76 18.44 -7.06 0.88
C GLY A 76 19.52 -7.62 1.79
N PHE A 77 20.47 -8.36 1.22
CA PHE A 77 21.62 -8.93 1.95
C PHE A 77 22.72 -7.88 2.14
N GLY A 78 22.89 -7.00 1.15
CA GLY A 78 23.97 -6.00 1.13
C GLY A 78 25.33 -6.68 1.28
N LEU A 79 26.16 -6.24 2.22
CA LEU A 79 27.42 -6.91 2.61
C LEU A 79 27.29 -7.70 3.94
N GLY A 80 26.07 -7.82 4.48
CA GLY A 80 25.74 -8.65 5.65
C GLY A 80 25.91 -8.00 7.03
N TYR A 81 26.29 -6.72 7.13
CA TYR A 81 26.47 -6.04 8.42
C TYR A 81 25.21 -6.01 9.28
N HIS A 82 24.07 -5.62 8.68
CA HIS A 82 22.78 -5.54 9.36
C HIS A 82 22.22 -6.92 9.72
N ILE A 83 22.52 -7.97 8.94
CA ILE A 83 22.09 -9.34 9.25
C ILE A 83 22.65 -9.79 10.60
N LYS A 84 23.95 -9.56 10.84
CA LYS A 84 24.58 -9.87 12.12
C LYS A 84 23.96 -9.08 13.27
N ALA A 85 23.69 -7.79 13.06
CA ALA A 85 23.06 -6.94 14.07
C ALA A 85 21.62 -7.41 14.41
N LEU A 86 20.85 -7.83 13.40
CA LEU A 86 19.50 -8.36 13.56
C LEU A 86 19.50 -9.70 14.31
N LEU A 87 20.34 -10.66 13.91
CA LEU A 87 20.44 -11.96 14.60
C LEU A 87 20.79 -11.83 16.09
N ASN A 88 21.61 -10.83 16.44
CA ASN A 88 21.91 -10.52 17.84
C ASN A 88 20.70 -9.94 18.58
N LYS A 89 19.85 -9.16 17.91
CA LYS A 89 18.68 -8.50 18.50
C LYS A 89 17.49 -9.42 18.67
N ILE A 90 17.22 -10.30 17.71
CA ILE A 90 16.06 -11.19 17.73
C ILE A 90 16.21 -12.32 18.76
N GLY A 91 17.42 -12.62 19.24
CA GLY A 91 17.63 -13.65 20.26
C GLY A 91 17.34 -15.09 19.77
N PRO A 92 17.35 -16.09 20.66
CA PRO A 92 17.25 -17.50 20.28
C PRO A 92 15.89 -17.91 19.71
N GLU A 93 14.81 -17.25 20.15
CA GLU A 93 13.42 -17.52 19.71
C GLU A 93 13.01 -16.71 18.47
N GLY A 94 13.94 -15.95 17.90
CA GLY A 94 13.69 -15.12 16.73
C GLY A 94 13.95 -15.85 15.43
N GLU A 95 13.37 -15.34 14.34
CA GLU A 95 13.57 -15.86 12.99
C GLU A 95 13.91 -14.71 12.03
N LEU A 96 14.80 -14.98 11.07
CA LEU A 96 15.25 -14.02 10.07
C LEU A 96 15.35 -14.68 8.70
N ILE A 97 14.48 -14.24 7.80
CA ILE A 97 14.55 -14.58 6.37
C ILE A 97 15.12 -13.39 5.62
N VAL A 98 16.14 -13.63 4.80
CA VAL A 98 16.78 -12.61 3.99
C VAL A 98 16.62 -12.94 2.52
N ILE A 99 16.06 -12.01 1.76
CA ILE A 99 15.85 -12.13 0.32
C ILE A 99 16.90 -11.25 -0.38
N GLU A 100 17.69 -11.82 -1.29
CA GLU A 100 18.59 -11.05 -2.15
C GLU A 100 18.55 -11.66 -3.54
N LEU A 101 18.14 -10.86 -4.52
CA LEU A 101 17.98 -11.31 -5.91
C LEU A 101 19.02 -10.69 -6.84
N ASN A 102 19.88 -9.79 -6.35
CA ASN A 102 21.01 -9.29 -7.12
C ASN A 102 22.24 -10.20 -6.96
N PRO A 103 22.63 -10.96 -8.00
CA PRO A 103 23.77 -11.87 -7.94
C PRO A 103 25.10 -11.15 -7.68
N ASP A 104 25.27 -9.93 -8.19
CA ASP A 104 26.52 -9.17 -8.05
C ASP A 104 26.72 -8.72 -6.60
N VAL A 105 25.65 -8.26 -5.96
CA VAL A 105 25.67 -7.85 -4.54
C VAL A 105 25.94 -9.06 -3.65
N LEU A 106 25.23 -10.18 -3.87
CA LEU A 106 25.42 -11.40 -3.06
C LEU A 106 26.83 -11.99 -3.25
N THR A 107 27.33 -12.00 -4.48
CA THR A 107 28.70 -12.43 -4.78
C THR A 107 29.74 -11.58 -4.06
N ALA A 108 29.55 -10.25 -4.02
CA ALA A 108 30.44 -9.35 -3.29
C ALA A 108 30.44 -9.63 -1.78
N ALA A 109 29.26 -9.85 -1.19
CA ALA A 109 29.14 -10.18 0.22
C ALA A 109 29.84 -11.50 0.58
N PHE A 110 29.59 -12.54 -0.23
CA PHE A 110 30.18 -13.88 -0.04
C PHE A 110 31.69 -13.89 -0.31
N SER A 111 32.19 -12.96 -1.12
CA SER A 111 33.63 -12.80 -1.35
C SER A 111 34.33 -12.04 -0.22
N LEU A 112 33.62 -11.15 0.46
CA LEU A 112 34.19 -10.25 1.45
C LEU A 112 34.32 -10.89 2.83
N ASN A 113 33.26 -11.57 3.30
CA ASN A 113 33.15 -12.04 4.68
C ASN A 113 32.87 -13.54 4.74
N ASP A 114 33.37 -14.21 5.77
CA ASP A 114 32.96 -15.59 6.08
C ASP A 114 31.54 -15.58 6.66
N MET A 115 30.61 -16.11 5.86
CA MET A 115 29.17 -16.14 6.12
C MET A 115 28.67 -17.57 6.32
N ALA A 116 29.56 -18.57 6.31
CA ALA A 116 29.20 -19.98 6.47
C ALA A 116 28.53 -20.29 7.83
N TYR A 117 28.72 -19.41 8.83
CA TYR A 117 28.03 -19.54 10.12
C TYR A 117 26.52 -19.30 10.00
N LEU A 118 26.08 -18.48 9.04
CA LEU A 118 24.66 -18.17 8.83
C LEU A 118 23.90 -19.40 8.34
N ALA A 119 24.49 -20.22 7.46
CA ALA A 119 23.90 -21.48 6.99
C ALA A 119 23.72 -22.53 8.11
N LYS A 120 24.38 -22.34 9.26
CA LYS A 120 24.27 -23.23 10.42
C LYS A 120 23.36 -22.67 11.51
N ASP A 121 22.92 -21.42 11.37
CA ASP A 121 22.05 -20.78 12.35
C ASP A 121 20.59 -21.17 12.02
N PRO A 122 19.90 -21.95 12.87
CA PRO A 122 18.54 -22.41 12.57
C PRO A 122 17.53 -21.26 12.47
N ARG A 123 17.89 -20.07 12.95
CA ARG A 123 17.05 -18.87 12.88
C ARG A 123 17.16 -18.15 11.54
N PHE A 124 18.13 -18.50 10.71
CA PHE A 124 18.45 -17.77 9.49
C PHE A 124 18.07 -18.58 8.24
N GLN A 125 17.41 -17.92 7.30
CA GLN A 125 17.20 -18.46 5.96
C GLN A 125 17.57 -17.42 4.91
N LEU A 126 18.29 -17.84 3.87
CA LEU A 126 18.54 -17.04 2.68
C LEU A 126 17.62 -17.48 1.54
N VAL A 127 17.03 -16.52 0.84
CA VAL A 127 16.25 -16.74 -0.38
C VAL A 127 16.98 -16.05 -1.54
N TYR A 128 17.40 -16.87 -2.52
CA TYR A 128 18.01 -16.44 -3.78
C TYR A 128 17.46 -17.29 -4.93
N SER A 129 17.21 -16.65 -6.08
CA SER A 129 16.87 -17.32 -7.33
C SER A 129 17.25 -16.46 -8.54
N ASP A 130 17.47 -17.12 -9.68
CA ASP A 130 17.77 -16.49 -10.95
C ASP A 130 16.53 -16.09 -11.76
N THR A 131 15.34 -16.64 -11.43
CA THR A 131 14.10 -16.47 -12.19
C THR A 131 12.98 -15.94 -11.31
N GLU A 132 12.07 -15.15 -11.89
CA GLU A 132 11.03 -14.48 -11.10
C GLU A 132 10.03 -15.46 -10.49
N THR A 133 9.59 -16.47 -11.23
CA THR A 133 8.64 -17.48 -10.75
C THR A 133 9.20 -18.24 -9.54
N GLU A 134 10.42 -18.77 -9.66
CA GLU A 134 11.06 -19.49 -8.55
C GLU A 134 11.35 -18.56 -7.36
N ALA A 135 11.73 -17.30 -7.61
CA ALA A 135 11.90 -16.32 -6.55
C ALA A 135 10.57 -16.07 -5.80
N ALA A 136 9.46 -15.88 -6.54
CA ALA A 136 8.14 -15.66 -5.94
C ALA A 136 7.69 -16.88 -5.10
N ASP A 137 7.83 -18.09 -5.63
CA ASP A 137 7.47 -19.33 -4.93
C ASP A 137 8.25 -19.48 -3.62
N LYS A 138 9.59 -19.31 -3.69
CA LYS A 138 10.46 -19.41 -2.51
C LYS A 138 10.19 -18.31 -1.49
N ILE A 139 9.95 -17.08 -1.94
CA ILE A 139 9.56 -15.99 -1.04
C ILE A 139 8.24 -16.33 -0.36
N SER A 140 7.24 -16.81 -1.10
CA SER A 140 5.94 -17.18 -0.55
C SER A 140 6.05 -18.30 0.48
N GLU A 141 6.81 -19.36 0.19
CA GLU A 141 7.06 -20.47 1.12
C GLU A 141 7.77 -20.00 2.40
N ALA A 142 8.82 -19.20 2.22
CA ALA A 142 9.60 -18.63 3.31
C ALA A 142 8.73 -17.72 4.22
N MET A 143 7.94 -16.83 3.61
CA MET A 143 7.03 -15.96 4.32
C MET A 143 5.90 -16.73 5.01
N GLY A 144 5.40 -17.81 4.40
CA GLY A 144 4.41 -18.70 5.01
C GLY A 144 4.91 -19.34 6.31
N ARG A 145 6.20 -19.69 6.38
CA ARG A 145 6.83 -20.21 7.61
C ARG A 145 7.00 -19.15 8.70
N LEU A 146 7.30 -17.91 8.30
CA LEU A 146 7.42 -16.79 9.26
C LEU A 146 6.09 -16.43 9.92
N CYS A 147 4.96 -16.73 9.29
CA CYS A 147 3.62 -16.44 9.78
C CYS A 147 3.14 -17.53 10.77
N PRO A 148 3.04 -17.26 12.09
CA PRO A 148 2.45 -18.20 13.05
C PRO A 148 0.97 -18.47 12.81
N GLU A 149 0.49 -19.60 13.35
CA GLU A 149 -0.94 -19.92 13.48
C GLU A 149 -1.71 -18.91 14.35
N ASP A 150 -1.02 -18.16 15.22
CA ASP A 150 -1.60 -17.10 16.06
C ASP A 150 -1.91 -15.80 15.30
N GLY A 151 -1.53 -15.70 14.02
CA GLY A 151 -1.91 -14.62 13.12
C GLY A 151 -1.10 -13.33 13.24
N GLN A 152 -0.03 -13.25 14.05
CA GLN A 152 0.83 -12.07 14.10
C GLN A 152 1.73 -11.96 12.86
N PRO A 153 1.62 -10.90 12.04
CA PRO A 153 2.41 -10.78 10.82
C PRO A 153 3.90 -10.51 11.13
N PRO A 154 4.84 -11.05 10.33
CA PRO A 154 6.26 -10.82 10.52
C PRO A 154 6.65 -9.36 10.26
N ILE A 155 7.75 -8.92 10.88
CA ILE A 155 8.32 -7.60 10.66
C ILE A 155 9.04 -7.59 9.32
N LEU A 156 8.49 -6.89 8.33
CA LEU A 156 9.14 -6.67 7.03
C LEU A 156 10.16 -5.51 7.02
N LEU A 157 11.44 -5.79 6.88
CA LEU A 157 12.49 -4.79 6.75
C LEU A 157 13.01 -4.68 5.32
N PHE A 158 13.46 -3.49 4.95
CA PHE A 158 14.06 -3.21 3.65
C PHE A 158 15.41 -2.55 3.86
N HIS A 159 16.47 -3.18 3.38
CA HIS A 159 17.78 -2.54 3.27
C HIS A 159 17.76 -1.63 2.02
N PRO A 160 17.75 -0.28 2.18
CA PRO A 160 17.45 0.65 1.08
C PRO A 160 18.35 0.46 -0.14
N SER A 161 19.66 0.36 0.08
CA SER A 161 20.62 0.21 -1.02
C SER A 161 20.46 -1.09 -1.78
N SER A 162 20.22 -2.22 -1.09
CA SER A 162 19.94 -3.49 -1.77
C SER A 162 18.65 -3.46 -2.56
N TYR A 163 17.63 -2.78 -2.04
CA TYR A 163 16.36 -2.58 -2.74
C TYR A 163 16.54 -1.80 -4.04
N GLU A 164 17.30 -0.70 -4.03
CA GLU A 164 17.64 0.04 -5.24
C GLU A 164 18.47 -0.79 -6.23
N CYS A 165 19.19 -1.79 -5.75
CA CYS A 165 19.95 -2.74 -6.56
C CYS A 165 19.10 -3.91 -7.09
N LEU A 166 17.80 -4.02 -6.81
CA LEU A 166 16.96 -5.13 -7.28
C LEU A 166 16.97 -5.20 -8.83
N PRO A 167 17.29 -6.35 -9.44
CA PRO A 167 17.33 -6.44 -10.90
C PRO A 167 15.97 -6.24 -11.56
N LYS A 168 15.92 -5.42 -12.62
CA LYS A 168 14.70 -5.10 -13.38
C LYS A 168 14.02 -6.31 -14.05
N LYS A 169 14.70 -7.46 -14.12
CA LYS A 169 14.13 -8.74 -14.60
C LYS A 169 13.09 -9.34 -13.64
N PHE A 170 12.90 -8.76 -12.46
CA PHE A 170 11.90 -9.15 -11.47
C PHE A 170 10.82 -8.05 -11.30
N PRO A 171 10.07 -7.71 -12.37
CA PRO A 171 9.12 -6.58 -12.33
C PRO A 171 7.97 -6.77 -11.34
N ASN A 172 7.47 -7.98 -11.13
CA ASN A 172 6.35 -8.26 -10.22
C ASN A 172 6.83 -8.25 -8.77
N ILE A 173 8.01 -8.81 -8.50
CA ILE A 173 8.60 -8.77 -7.16
C ILE A 173 8.95 -7.33 -6.78
N LEU A 174 9.52 -6.54 -7.70
CA LEU A 174 9.77 -5.12 -7.48
C LEU A 174 8.46 -4.40 -7.09
N ARG A 175 7.38 -4.66 -7.83
CA ARG A 175 6.06 -4.08 -7.58
C ARG A 175 5.48 -4.45 -6.23
N ALA A 176 5.56 -5.73 -5.85
CA ALA A 176 5.09 -6.21 -4.55
C ALA A 176 5.88 -5.56 -3.39
N LEU A 177 7.21 -5.49 -3.52
CA LEU A 177 8.06 -4.85 -2.52
C LEU A 177 7.83 -3.32 -2.44
N GLU A 178 7.49 -2.66 -3.55
CA GLU A 178 7.06 -1.25 -3.55
C GLU A 178 5.83 -1.03 -2.70
N VAL A 179 4.77 -1.83 -2.91
CA VAL A 179 3.52 -1.76 -2.14
C VAL A 179 3.81 -1.95 -0.65
N LEU A 180 4.51 -3.03 -0.28
CA LEU A 180 4.84 -3.33 1.12
C LEU A 180 5.68 -2.22 1.78
N ARG A 181 6.61 -1.61 1.05
CA ARG A 181 7.43 -0.51 1.55
C ARG A 181 6.60 0.76 1.77
N LEU A 182 5.62 1.03 0.91
CA LEU A 182 4.74 2.19 1.03
C LEU A 182 3.75 2.02 2.18
N GLU A 183 3.13 0.84 2.30
CA GLU A 183 2.22 0.52 3.39
C GLU A 183 2.85 0.65 4.77
N ARG A 184 4.17 0.45 4.92
CA ARG A 184 4.88 0.69 6.18
C ARG A 184 5.21 2.14 6.45
N LYS A 185 5.44 2.95 5.41
CA LYS A 185 5.76 4.37 5.57
C LYS A 185 4.53 5.16 6.01
N VAL A 186 3.35 4.82 5.50
CA VAL A 186 2.11 5.57 5.77
C VAL A 186 1.77 5.60 7.27
N PRO A 187 1.67 4.48 8.02
CA PRO A 187 1.44 4.49 9.46
C PRO A 187 2.54 5.20 10.24
N ALA A 188 3.81 5.05 9.83
CA ALA A 188 4.94 5.71 10.50
C ALA A 188 4.90 7.24 10.42
N LEU A 189 4.20 7.82 9.43
CA LEU A 189 3.98 9.27 9.32
C LEU A 189 2.99 9.78 10.39
N PHE A 190 2.06 8.94 10.84
CA PHE A 190 1.01 9.35 11.78
C PHE A 190 1.39 9.17 13.26
N GLY A 191 2.52 8.51 13.55
CA GLY A 191 2.99 8.32 14.92
C GLY A 191 1.95 7.62 15.79
N ASN A 192 1.57 8.24 16.91
CA ASN A 192 0.54 7.72 17.83
C ASN A 192 -0.88 8.26 17.53
N LEU A 193 -1.08 9.04 16.45
CA LEU A 193 -2.35 9.72 16.18
C LEU A 193 -3.49 8.73 15.96
N GLU A 194 -3.27 7.65 15.19
CA GLU A 194 -4.27 6.61 14.96
C GLU A 194 -4.73 5.96 16.26
N GLN A 195 -3.79 5.68 17.18
CA GLN A 195 -4.09 5.12 18.48
C GLN A 195 -4.87 6.11 19.36
N GLN A 196 -4.45 7.38 19.40
CA GLN A 196 -5.15 8.43 20.15
C GLN A 196 -6.59 8.62 19.63
N ASN A 197 -6.77 8.66 18.31
CA ASN A 197 -8.09 8.74 17.70
C ASN A 197 -8.94 7.52 18.08
N ALA A 198 -8.39 6.31 18.00
CA ALA A 198 -9.11 5.09 18.38
C ALA A 198 -9.58 5.13 19.84
N GLU A 199 -8.74 5.57 20.78
CA GLU A 199 -9.11 5.74 22.19
C GLU A 199 -10.26 6.76 22.36
N ILE A 200 -10.19 7.89 21.67
CA ILE A 200 -11.21 8.95 21.68
C ILE A 200 -12.54 8.50 21.06
N ASN A 201 -12.47 7.63 20.05
CA ASN A 201 -13.61 7.13 19.28
C ASN A 201 -14.23 5.86 19.88
N TRP A 202 -13.56 5.19 20.83
CA TRP A 202 -13.90 3.84 21.26
C TRP A 202 -15.35 3.67 21.74
N GLY A 203 -15.87 4.67 22.47
CA GLY A 203 -17.27 4.70 22.89
C GLY A 203 -18.25 4.67 21.72
N ILE A 204 -17.96 5.39 20.64
CA ILE A 204 -18.80 5.40 19.43
C ILE A 204 -18.59 4.12 18.61
N VAL A 205 -17.35 3.62 18.51
CA VAL A 205 -17.02 2.36 17.81
C VAL A 205 -17.81 1.18 18.36
N THR A 206 -17.86 1.02 19.68
CA THR A 206 -18.55 -0.10 20.33
C THR A 206 -20.08 -0.02 20.14
N GLN A 207 -20.65 1.18 20.19
CA GLN A 207 -22.08 1.44 20.05
C GLN A 207 -22.57 1.45 18.59
N SER A 208 -21.69 1.73 17.63
CA SER A 208 -22.07 1.79 16.22
C SER A 208 -22.29 0.39 15.65
N PRO A 209 -23.26 0.21 14.73
CA PRO A 209 -23.35 -1.01 13.94
C PRO A 209 -22.08 -1.18 13.11
N GLY A 210 -21.72 -2.44 12.85
CA GLY A 210 -20.57 -2.75 12.01
C GLY A 210 -20.95 -2.87 10.53
N ILE A 211 -19.97 -2.74 9.64
CA ILE A 211 -20.14 -2.97 8.19
C ILE A 211 -20.71 -4.36 7.88
N ARG A 212 -20.48 -5.35 8.75
CA ARG A 212 -21.07 -6.70 8.64
C ARG A 212 -22.60 -6.67 8.60
N MET A 213 -23.26 -5.68 9.22
CA MET A 213 -24.72 -5.55 9.13
C MET A 213 -25.21 -5.23 7.71
N LEU A 214 -24.34 -4.64 6.88
CA LEU A 214 -24.61 -4.33 5.49
C LEU A 214 -24.21 -5.47 4.54
N GLN A 215 -23.64 -6.56 5.07
CA GLN A 215 -23.19 -7.69 4.26
C GLN A 215 -24.34 -8.26 3.43
N ASN A 216 -24.16 -8.31 2.10
CA ASN A 216 -25.15 -8.77 1.13
C ASN A 216 -26.53 -8.10 1.22
N LYS A 217 -26.60 -6.83 1.68
CA LYS A 217 -27.86 -6.08 1.72
C LYS A 217 -28.35 -5.62 0.34
N PHE A 218 -27.45 -5.52 -0.64
CA PHE A 218 -27.75 -5.02 -1.97
C PHE A 218 -27.35 -6.03 -3.06
N PRO A 219 -27.85 -7.28 -2.99
CA PRO A 219 -27.41 -8.35 -3.89
C PRO A 219 -27.68 -7.98 -5.34
N SER A 220 -26.62 -7.98 -6.16
CA SER A 220 -26.68 -7.65 -7.59
C SER A 220 -27.25 -6.27 -7.91
N LYS A 221 -27.27 -5.36 -6.92
CA LYS A 221 -27.58 -3.96 -7.19
C LYS A 221 -26.31 -3.28 -7.70
N PRO A 222 -26.37 -2.51 -8.79
CA PRO A 222 -25.23 -1.72 -9.24
C PRO A 222 -24.78 -0.74 -8.15
N ALA A 223 -23.48 -0.48 -8.07
CA ALA A 223 -22.94 0.57 -7.21
C ALA A 223 -22.02 1.51 -7.99
N ILE A 224 -21.92 2.74 -7.49
CA ILE A 224 -20.96 3.74 -7.95
C ILE A 224 -20.06 4.08 -6.79
N LEU A 225 -18.75 4.02 -7.03
CA LEU A 225 -17.73 4.54 -6.13
C LEU A 225 -17.17 5.84 -6.70
N VAL A 226 -17.52 6.96 -6.08
CA VAL A 226 -17.05 8.30 -6.46
C VAL A 226 -15.78 8.65 -5.69
N SER A 227 -14.70 8.87 -6.44
CA SER A 227 -13.39 9.31 -5.98
C SER A 227 -13.05 10.71 -6.50
N ALA A 228 -12.08 11.41 -5.90
CA ALA A 228 -11.81 12.82 -6.17
C ALA A 228 -10.87 13.12 -7.36
N GLY A 229 -10.57 12.12 -8.20
CA GLY A 229 -9.64 12.27 -9.31
C GLY A 229 -10.13 13.28 -10.38
N PRO A 230 -9.21 13.88 -11.15
CA PRO A 230 -9.53 14.84 -12.21
C PRO A 230 -10.63 14.43 -13.21
N SER A 231 -10.84 13.14 -13.46
CA SER A 231 -11.88 12.67 -14.39
C SER A 231 -13.31 12.84 -13.84
N LEU A 232 -13.47 13.04 -12.54
CA LEU A 232 -14.78 13.28 -11.92
C LEU A 232 -15.50 14.47 -12.56
N ASP A 233 -14.75 15.52 -12.95
CA ASP A 233 -15.28 16.71 -13.63
C ASP A 233 -16.18 16.34 -14.83
N GLY A 234 -15.81 15.32 -15.60
CA GLY A 234 -16.55 14.88 -16.79
C GLY A 234 -17.80 14.05 -16.48
N MET A 235 -17.92 13.53 -15.25
CA MET A 235 -19.01 12.66 -14.83
C MET A 235 -20.08 13.37 -14.01
N MET A 236 -19.81 14.58 -13.49
CA MET A 236 -20.72 15.32 -12.62
C MET A 236 -22.12 15.52 -13.19
N HIS A 237 -22.26 15.65 -14.52
CA HIS A 237 -23.56 15.82 -15.17
C HIS A 237 -24.37 14.52 -15.28
N PHE A 238 -23.71 13.36 -15.27
CA PHE A 238 -24.36 12.06 -15.38
C PHE A 238 -24.69 11.44 -14.03
N LEU A 239 -23.92 11.78 -12.99
CA LEU A 239 -24.08 11.23 -11.65
C LEU A 239 -25.51 11.30 -11.09
N PRO A 240 -26.25 12.44 -11.15
CA PRO A 240 -27.58 12.53 -10.54
C PRO A 240 -28.55 11.46 -11.02
N ALA A 241 -28.50 11.13 -12.31
CA ALA A 241 -29.40 10.15 -12.88
C ALA A 241 -28.93 8.72 -12.64
N LEU A 242 -27.63 8.50 -12.40
CA LEU A 242 -27.12 7.19 -12.04
C LEU A 242 -27.35 6.85 -10.56
N THR A 243 -27.31 7.85 -9.67
CA THR A 243 -27.51 7.65 -8.24
C THR A 243 -28.90 7.11 -7.90
N ASP A 244 -29.90 7.34 -8.75
CA ASP A 244 -31.26 6.78 -8.56
C ASP A 244 -31.33 5.25 -8.72
N PHE A 245 -30.39 4.67 -9.48
CA PHE A 245 -30.37 3.23 -9.80
C PHE A 245 -29.25 2.47 -9.07
N CYS A 246 -28.25 3.20 -8.57
CA CYS A 246 -27.06 2.62 -7.95
C CYS A 246 -27.04 2.84 -6.45
N ILE A 247 -26.36 1.94 -5.72
CA ILE A 247 -25.83 2.31 -4.40
C ILE A 247 -24.64 3.23 -4.62
N THR A 248 -24.66 4.42 -4.03
CA THR A 248 -23.64 5.44 -4.25
C THR A 248 -22.74 5.57 -3.03
N GLY A 249 -21.51 5.10 -3.16
CA GLY A 249 -20.43 5.33 -2.20
C GLY A 249 -19.52 6.46 -2.67
N CYS A 250 -19.04 7.30 -1.75
CA CYS A 250 -18.03 8.32 -2.06
C CYS A 250 -16.93 8.36 -1.01
N VAL A 251 -15.72 8.71 -1.44
CA VAL A 251 -14.63 9.02 -0.51
C VAL A 251 -14.80 10.42 0.07
N ASP A 252 -14.27 10.65 1.27
CA ASP A 252 -14.25 11.96 1.94
C ASP A 252 -13.84 13.12 1.03
N THR A 253 -12.78 12.99 0.24
CA THR A 253 -12.30 14.04 -0.68
C THR A 253 -13.29 14.40 -1.80
N ALA A 254 -14.22 13.50 -2.16
CA ALA A 254 -15.26 13.76 -3.17
C ALA A 254 -16.58 14.25 -2.55
N PHE A 255 -16.74 14.08 -1.24
CA PHE A 255 -17.99 14.36 -0.53
C PHE A 255 -18.44 15.84 -0.60
N PRO A 256 -17.58 16.86 -0.35
CA PRO A 256 -17.96 18.27 -0.50
C PRO A 256 -18.52 18.60 -1.89
N LEU A 257 -17.89 18.03 -2.92
CA LEU A 257 -18.27 18.30 -4.31
C LEU A 257 -19.67 17.73 -4.60
N LEU A 258 -19.95 16.51 -4.17
CA LEU A 258 -21.27 15.89 -4.33
C LEU A 258 -22.36 16.67 -3.58
N GLU A 259 -22.13 16.99 -2.31
CA GLU A 259 -23.07 17.76 -1.48
C GLU A 259 -23.35 19.14 -2.08
N SER A 260 -22.31 19.86 -2.52
CA SER A 260 -22.46 21.16 -3.18
C SER A 260 -23.22 21.11 -4.51
N ALA A 261 -23.17 19.96 -5.19
CA ALA A 261 -23.91 19.69 -6.42
C ALA A 261 -25.32 19.12 -6.14
N SER A 262 -25.71 18.99 -4.87
CA SER A 262 -26.96 18.34 -4.43
C SER A 262 -27.08 16.89 -4.93
N ILE A 263 -25.96 16.20 -5.06
CA ILE A 263 -25.89 14.77 -5.38
C ILE A 263 -25.71 14.02 -4.07
N GLN A 264 -26.78 13.40 -3.58
CA GLN A 264 -26.73 12.69 -2.30
C GLN A 264 -26.13 11.28 -2.50
N ALA A 265 -25.00 11.02 -1.84
CA ALA A 265 -24.46 9.67 -1.73
C ALA A 265 -25.20 8.87 -0.65
N ASP A 266 -25.31 7.55 -0.82
CA ASP A 266 -25.80 6.66 0.24
C ASP A 266 -24.76 6.51 1.36
N TYR A 267 -23.48 6.41 0.97
CA TYR A 267 -22.36 6.21 1.88
C TYR A 267 -21.21 7.18 1.61
N VAL A 268 -20.63 7.71 2.68
CA VAL A 268 -19.34 8.40 2.66
C VAL A 268 -18.34 7.61 3.49
N PHE A 269 -17.16 7.39 2.95
CA PHE A 269 -16.09 6.63 3.60
C PHE A 269 -15.03 7.57 4.16
N SER A 270 -14.64 7.38 5.42
CA SER A 270 -13.56 8.10 6.07
C SER A 270 -12.62 7.13 6.76
N VAL A 271 -11.31 7.26 6.49
CA VAL A 271 -10.27 6.41 7.09
C VAL A 271 -9.15 7.23 7.71
N ASP A 272 -8.91 8.44 7.19
CA ASP A 272 -7.71 9.19 7.52
C ASP A 272 -7.79 9.80 8.93
N PRO A 273 -6.70 9.69 9.72
CA PRO A 273 -6.68 10.15 11.10
C PRO A 273 -6.43 11.66 11.25
N GLN A 274 -6.07 12.34 10.15
CA GLN A 274 -5.55 13.70 10.16
C GLN A 274 -6.65 14.76 10.31
N ASN A 275 -6.28 15.97 10.75
CA ASN A 275 -7.22 17.09 10.88
C ASN A 275 -7.79 17.52 9.52
N GLU A 276 -6.98 17.38 8.48
CA GLU A 276 -7.27 17.68 7.09
C GLU A 276 -8.56 17.00 6.63
N SER A 277 -8.74 15.75 7.04
CA SER A 277 -9.90 14.94 6.69
C SER A 277 -11.19 15.57 7.20
N PHE A 278 -11.17 16.30 8.33
CA PHE A 278 -12.36 16.97 8.85
C PHE A 278 -12.83 18.12 7.96
N PHE A 279 -11.92 18.79 7.23
CA PHE A 279 -12.31 19.89 6.34
C PHE A 279 -13.21 19.43 5.20
N HIS A 280 -13.18 18.16 4.83
CA HIS A 280 -14.12 17.60 3.86
C HIS A 280 -15.55 17.44 4.41
N PHE A 281 -15.75 17.57 5.72
CA PHE A 281 -17.06 17.38 6.35
C PHE A 281 -17.61 18.65 7.01
N GLU A 282 -16.77 19.65 7.29
CA GLU A 282 -17.10 20.76 8.19
C GLU A 282 -18.38 21.52 7.81
N ASN A 283 -18.65 21.67 6.51
CA ASN A 283 -19.82 22.38 5.98
C ASN A 283 -21.02 21.44 5.70
N HIS A 284 -20.85 20.13 5.92
CA HIS A 284 -21.81 19.09 5.52
C HIS A 284 -22.11 18.09 6.66
N LEU A 285 -21.88 18.49 7.92
CA LEU A 285 -22.08 17.64 9.10
C LEU A 285 -23.55 17.19 9.29
N ALA A 286 -24.51 17.95 8.76
CA ALA A 286 -25.94 17.65 8.83
C ALA A 286 -26.45 16.76 7.66
N SER A 287 -25.55 16.30 6.80
CA SER A 287 -25.92 15.40 5.69
C SER A 287 -26.56 14.11 6.20
N GLN A 288 -27.49 13.59 5.39
CA GLN A 288 -28.20 12.33 5.65
C GLN A 288 -27.46 11.11 5.09
N THR A 289 -26.35 11.31 4.36
CA THR A 289 -25.46 10.24 3.92
C THR A 289 -24.99 9.41 5.12
N SER A 290 -24.84 8.10 4.96
CA SER A 290 -24.31 7.23 6.02
C SER A 290 -22.78 7.28 6.03
N LEU A 291 -22.18 7.49 7.20
CA LEU A 291 -20.73 7.47 7.39
C LEU A 291 -20.25 6.04 7.64
N VAL A 292 -19.35 5.54 6.80
CA VAL A 292 -18.56 4.33 7.07
C VAL A 292 -17.17 4.79 7.53
N PHE A 293 -16.76 4.39 8.73
CA PHE A 293 -15.53 4.90 9.34
C PHE A 293 -14.67 3.79 9.96
N GLN A 294 -13.36 4.02 9.99
CA GLN A 294 -12.43 3.21 10.78
C GLN A 294 -12.31 3.73 12.22
N PRO A 295 -12.02 2.87 13.22
CA PRO A 295 -11.78 3.31 14.60
C PRO A 295 -10.77 4.46 14.73
N THR A 296 -9.77 4.50 13.84
CA THR A 296 -8.66 5.47 13.81
C THR A 296 -9.00 6.79 13.09
N SER A 297 -10.16 6.90 12.45
CA SER A 297 -10.54 8.09 11.68
C SER A 297 -10.66 9.33 12.58
N HIS A 298 -10.56 10.51 11.98
CA HIS A 298 -10.53 11.76 12.73
C HIS A 298 -11.77 11.94 13.65
N PRO A 299 -11.59 12.15 14.98
CA PRO A 299 -12.69 12.10 15.95
C PRO A 299 -13.80 13.13 15.76
N ARG A 300 -13.48 14.32 15.24
CA ARG A 300 -14.50 15.36 15.01
C ARG A 300 -15.48 14.94 13.91
N ILE A 301 -15.06 14.14 12.93
CA ILE A 301 -15.96 13.62 11.89
C ILE A 301 -16.97 12.69 12.57
N ILE A 302 -16.47 11.68 13.28
CA ILE A 302 -17.29 10.65 13.93
C ILE A 302 -18.25 11.26 14.97
N ARG A 303 -17.81 12.27 15.73
CA ARG A 303 -18.62 12.89 16.77
C ARG A 303 -19.69 13.84 16.25
N HIS A 304 -19.41 14.59 15.18
CA HIS A 304 -20.29 15.67 14.76
C HIS A 304 -21.13 15.35 13.52
N PHE A 305 -20.73 14.36 12.72
CA PHE A 305 -21.51 13.95 11.55
C PHE A 305 -22.84 13.35 12.00
N GLN A 306 -23.96 13.82 11.45
CA GLN A 306 -25.31 13.48 11.93
C GLN A 306 -25.88 12.21 11.30
N GLY A 307 -25.39 11.83 10.12
CA GLY A 307 -25.81 10.61 9.44
C GLY A 307 -25.57 9.33 10.24
N ASN A 308 -26.22 8.25 9.78
CA ASN A 308 -26.02 6.90 10.32
C ASN A 308 -24.53 6.53 10.23
N LYS A 309 -24.03 5.76 11.20
CA LYS A 309 -22.60 5.43 11.28
C LYS A 309 -22.40 3.93 11.28
N PHE A 310 -21.49 3.45 10.45
CA PHE A 310 -21.06 2.05 10.40
C PHE A 310 -19.55 1.98 10.63
N VAL A 311 -19.13 1.14 11.56
CA VAL A 311 -17.71 0.91 11.80
C VAL A 311 -17.18 -0.23 10.93
N VAL A 312 -16.00 -0.05 10.35
CA VAL A 312 -15.24 -1.09 9.65
C VAL A 312 -13.84 -1.16 10.22
N PHE A 313 -13.39 -2.36 10.58
CA PHE A 313 -12.02 -2.57 11.04
C PHE A 313 -11.10 -2.84 9.83
N LYS A 314 -9.82 -2.48 9.96
CA LYS A 314 -8.80 -2.81 8.95
C LYS A 314 -8.12 -4.11 9.33
N ASP A 315 -8.16 -5.10 8.46
CA ASP A 315 -7.47 -6.37 8.70
C ASP A 315 -5.96 -6.16 8.91
N GLY A 316 -5.37 -6.91 9.84
CA GLY A 316 -3.95 -6.79 10.21
C GLY A 316 -3.53 -5.49 10.93
N HIS A 317 -4.42 -4.52 11.14
CA HIS A 317 -4.09 -3.30 11.89
C HIS A 317 -4.02 -3.55 13.39
N LYS A 318 -3.14 -2.84 14.13
CA LYS A 318 -2.94 -3.08 15.58
C LYS A 318 -4.24 -3.01 16.39
N ILE A 319 -5.05 -1.97 16.18
CA ILE A 319 -6.34 -1.79 16.87
C ILE A 319 -7.30 -2.97 16.58
N THR A 320 -7.23 -3.54 15.38
CA THR A 320 -8.01 -4.72 15.00
C THR A 320 -7.52 -5.95 15.74
N LEU A 321 -6.20 -6.16 15.81
CA LEU A 321 -5.59 -7.29 16.49
C LEU A 321 -5.86 -7.25 18.00
N ASP A 322 -5.72 -6.08 18.64
CA ASP A 322 -5.99 -5.89 20.07
C ASP A 322 -7.46 -6.16 20.43
N HIS A 323 -8.37 -6.05 19.45
CA HIS A 323 -9.82 -6.19 19.62
C HIS A 323 -10.45 -7.17 18.62
N ALA A 324 -9.75 -8.28 18.34
CA ALA A 324 -10.10 -9.22 17.27
C ALA A 324 -11.55 -9.72 17.32
N SER A 325 -12.09 -10.03 18.51
CA SER A 325 -13.48 -10.49 18.66
C SER A 325 -14.50 -9.42 18.22
N LEU A 326 -14.28 -8.16 18.62
CA LEU A 326 -15.15 -7.06 18.24
C LEU A 326 -15.02 -6.76 16.74
N ALA A 327 -13.79 -6.80 16.21
CA ALA A 327 -13.56 -6.63 14.79
C ALA A 327 -14.25 -7.70 13.94
N ALA A 328 -14.19 -8.96 14.39
CA ALA A 328 -14.90 -10.07 13.74
C ALA A 328 -16.42 -9.85 13.78
N GLU A 329 -16.99 -9.40 14.91
CA GLU A 329 -18.41 -9.08 15.04
C GLU A 329 -18.82 -7.94 14.10
N LYS A 330 -18.10 -6.81 14.11
CA LYS A 330 -18.46 -5.61 13.37
C LYS A 330 -18.14 -5.72 11.86
N GLY A 331 -17.19 -6.57 11.49
CA GLY A 331 -16.74 -6.72 10.11
C GLY A 331 -15.46 -5.94 9.83
N MET A 332 -14.69 -6.45 8.87
CA MET A 332 -13.36 -5.94 8.55
C MET A 332 -13.21 -5.80 7.03
N SER A 333 -12.36 -4.88 6.63
CA SER A 333 -11.88 -4.76 5.25
C SER A 333 -10.45 -5.25 5.16
N LYS A 334 -10.15 -6.04 4.14
CA LYS A 334 -8.77 -6.45 3.80
C LYS A 334 -8.03 -5.40 2.99
N ALA A 335 -8.75 -4.40 2.49
CA ALA A 335 -8.17 -3.36 1.66
C ALA A 335 -7.39 -2.33 2.50
N GLY A 336 -6.15 -2.08 2.08
CA GLY A 336 -5.27 -1.03 2.60
C GLY A 336 -5.06 0.11 1.61
N GLY A 337 -4.10 0.99 1.89
CA GLY A 337 -3.65 2.00 0.93
C GLY A 337 -4.46 3.30 0.88
N SER A 338 -5.76 3.26 0.57
CA SER A 338 -6.60 4.47 0.44
C SER A 338 -8.04 4.28 0.93
N VAL A 339 -8.74 5.40 1.14
CA VAL A 339 -10.19 5.43 1.38
C VAL A 339 -10.96 4.70 0.27
N SER A 340 -10.55 4.89 -1.00
CA SER A 340 -11.26 4.29 -2.14
C SER A 340 -11.08 2.78 -2.24
N CYS A 341 -9.92 2.23 -1.85
CA CYS A 341 -9.72 0.78 -1.81
C CYS A 341 -10.63 0.14 -0.75
N LEU A 342 -10.71 0.76 0.44
CA LEU A 342 -11.63 0.32 1.49
C LEU A 342 -13.09 0.44 1.06
N ALA A 343 -13.45 1.55 0.42
CA ALA A 343 -14.82 1.76 -0.06
C ALA A 343 -15.23 0.71 -1.10
N LEU A 344 -14.34 0.37 -2.03
CA LEU A 344 -14.56 -0.69 -3.01
C LEU A 344 -14.82 -2.05 -2.34
N ASP A 345 -13.94 -2.44 -1.41
CA ASP A 345 -14.10 -3.69 -0.66
C ASP A 345 -15.40 -3.70 0.16
N CYS A 346 -15.77 -2.59 0.79
CA CYS A 346 -17.06 -2.47 1.48
C CYS A 346 -18.25 -2.62 0.52
N LEU A 347 -18.24 -2.00 -0.66
CA LEU A 347 -19.33 -2.15 -1.65
C LEU A 347 -19.46 -3.60 -2.15
N ILE A 348 -18.34 -4.30 -2.31
CA ILE A 348 -18.32 -5.75 -2.61
C ILE A 348 -18.95 -6.53 -1.47
N GLN A 349 -18.55 -6.28 -0.22
CA GLN A 349 -19.13 -6.94 0.96
C GLN A 349 -20.64 -6.70 1.08
N MET A 350 -21.12 -5.53 0.64
CA MET A 350 -22.55 -5.21 0.60
C MET A 350 -23.34 -5.99 -0.46
N GLY A 351 -22.67 -6.74 -1.34
CA GLY A 351 -23.26 -7.57 -2.39
C GLY A 351 -23.49 -6.85 -3.72
N CYS A 352 -22.91 -5.65 -3.90
CA CYS A 352 -23.11 -4.85 -5.11
C CYS A 352 -22.42 -5.47 -6.32
N ASP A 353 -23.13 -5.53 -7.46
CA ASP A 353 -22.60 -5.95 -8.76
C ASP A 353 -23.49 -5.37 -9.88
N PRO A 354 -22.94 -4.66 -10.90
CA PRO A 354 -21.55 -4.24 -11.04
C PRO A 354 -21.16 -3.08 -10.12
N ILE A 355 -19.86 -2.81 -9.97
CA ILE A 355 -19.34 -1.62 -9.27
C ILE A 355 -18.62 -0.71 -10.28
N LEU A 356 -19.08 0.54 -10.39
CA LEU A 356 -18.56 1.55 -11.30
C LEU A 356 -17.61 2.51 -10.58
N LEU A 357 -16.37 2.60 -11.03
CA LEU A 357 -15.36 3.50 -10.49
C LEU A 357 -15.41 4.84 -11.23
N VAL A 358 -15.71 5.92 -10.51
CA VAL A 358 -15.78 7.29 -11.05
C VAL A 358 -14.76 8.17 -10.36
N GLY A 359 -13.93 8.88 -11.12
CA GLY A 359 -12.88 9.74 -10.54
C GLY A 359 -11.75 8.94 -9.89
N GLN A 360 -11.60 7.66 -10.24
CA GLN A 360 -10.56 6.77 -9.72
C GLN A 360 -9.37 6.77 -10.69
N ASP A 361 -8.71 7.92 -10.82
CA ASP A 361 -7.69 8.11 -11.86
C ASP A 361 -6.37 7.37 -11.59
N CYS A 362 -5.95 7.21 -10.33
CA CYS A 362 -4.67 6.58 -9.93
C CYS A 362 -3.41 7.12 -10.66
N ALA A 363 -3.49 8.31 -11.23
CA ALA A 363 -2.45 8.99 -11.98
C ALA A 363 -2.74 10.51 -12.01
N PHE A 364 -1.86 11.28 -12.64
CA PHE A 364 -2.00 12.74 -12.78
C PHE A 364 -2.32 13.15 -14.23
N PRO A 365 -3.54 12.90 -14.73
CA PRO A 365 -3.91 13.34 -16.07
C PRO A 365 -3.84 14.86 -16.21
N GLY A 366 -3.11 15.32 -17.22
CA GLY A 366 -2.85 16.75 -17.41
C GLY A 366 -2.05 17.40 -16.26
N GLY A 367 -1.40 16.60 -15.41
CA GLY A 367 -0.66 17.09 -14.24
C GLY A 367 -1.52 17.52 -13.05
N ARG A 368 -2.83 17.23 -13.07
CA ARG A 368 -3.77 17.57 -11.99
C ARG A 368 -3.84 16.46 -10.94
N VAL A 369 -4.06 16.84 -9.68
CA VAL A 369 -4.18 15.90 -8.55
C VAL A 369 -5.65 15.59 -8.26
N TYR A 370 -6.54 16.58 -8.40
CA TYR A 370 -7.98 16.43 -8.19
C TYR A 370 -8.81 17.05 -9.34
N GLY A 371 -10.13 16.81 -9.33
CA GLY A 371 -11.09 17.52 -10.18
C GLY A 371 -11.03 19.04 -9.97
N ARG A 372 -11.25 19.84 -11.02
CA ARG A 372 -11.16 21.31 -10.95
C ARG A 372 -12.05 21.91 -9.88
N LYS A 373 -13.27 21.40 -9.72
CA LYS A 373 -14.21 21.91 -8.71
C LYS A 373 -13.84 21.47 -7.29
N ALA A 374 -13.27 20.27 -7.13
CA ALA A 374 -12.72 19.82 -5.85
C ALA A 374 -11.48 20.64 -5.46
N GLU A 375 -10.59 20.95 -6.42
CA GLU A 375 -9.46 21.88 -6.22
C GLU A 375 -9.97 23.28 -5.83
N ASN A 376 -10.97 23.82 -6.51
CA ASN A 376 -11.51 25.14 -6.20
C ASN A 376 -12.17 25.20 -4.80
N GLN A 377 -12.88 24.16 -4.36
CA GLN A 377 -13.45 24.12 -3.00
C GLN A 377 -12.37 24.01 -1.92
N LEU A 378 -11.28 23.30 -2.21
CA LEU A 378 -10.08 23.30 -1.36
C LEU A 378 -9.39 24.67 -1.33
N GLU A 379 -9.42 25.43 -2.44
CA GLU A 379 -8.91 26.80 -2.53
C GLU A 379 -9.82 27.82 -1.80
N GLU A 380 -11.14 27.61 -1.81
CA GLU A 380 -12.14 28.44 -1.13
C GLU A 380 -12.25 28.16 0.38
N ALA A 381 -11.68 27.05 0.86
CA ALA A 381 -11.58 26.74 2.29
C ALA A 381 -10.72 27.77 3.06
N THR A 382 -10.86 27.80 4.39
CA THR A 382 -10.22 28.80 5.26
C THR A 382 -8.69 28.89 5.06
N ASN A 383 -8.07 30.03 5.39
CA ASN A 383 -6.62 30.24 5.23
C ASN A 383 -5.76 29.13 5.89
N LEU A 384 -6.26 28.51 6.97
CA LEU A 384 -5.62 27.40 7.67
C LEU A 384 -5.74 26.08 6.89
N THR A 385 -6.92 25.80 6.30
CA THR A 385 -7.14 24.67 5.37
C THR A 385 -6.26 24.80 4.12
N ARG A 386 -6.06 26.03 3.63
CA ARG A 386 -5.14 26.32 2.52
C ARG A 386 -3.68 26.05 2.86
N GLU A 387 -3.17 26.41 4.04
CA GLU A 387 -1.77 26.11 4.42
C GLU A 387 -1.51 24.61 4.56
N ILE A 388 -2.50 23.85 5.04
CA ILE A 388 -2.34 22.41 5.28
C ILE A 388 -2.57 21.61 3.99
N ALA A 389 -3.56 21.98 3.16
CA ALA A 389 -3.73 21.45 1.80
C ALA A 389 -2.52 21.83 0.92
N ALA A 390 -1.97 23.05 1.08
CA ALA A 390 -0.70 23.46 0.50
C ALA A 390 0.48 22.64 1.04
N GLY A 391 0.45 22.10 2.26
CA GLY A 391 1.46 21.15 2.74
C GLY A 391 1.45 19.81 1.98
N GLY A 392 0.26 19.32 1.61
CA GLY A 392 0.08 18.16 0.72
C GLY A 392 0.39 18.46 -0.76
N LEU A 393 -0.03 19.64 -1.24
CA LEU A 393 0.18 20.16 -2.60
C LEU A 393 1.63 20.64 -2.86
N GLN A 394 2.33 21.21 -1.88
CA GLN A 394 3.74 21.59 -2.00
C GLN A 394 4.65 20.37 -1.91
N ASN A 395 4.29 19.35 -1.13
CA ASN A 395 5.00 18.07 -1.21
C ASN A 395 4.86 17.47 -2.60
N THR A 396 3.66 17.45 -3.20
CA THR A 396 3.43 16.87 -4.55
C THR A 396 3.90 17.75 -5.73
N ARG A 397 3.88 19.08 -5.63
CA ARG A 397 4.37 20.01 -6.68
C ARG A 397 5.90 20.23 -6.63
N SER A 398 6.53 20.20 -5.44
CA SER A 398 7.93 20.66 -5.27
C SER A 398 8.96 19.55 -5.04
N ARG A 399 8.58 18.28 -4.95
CA ARG A 399 9.56 17.18 -4.86
C ARG A 399 9.69 16.45 -6.20
N ARG A 400 10.95 16.24 -6.57
CA ARG A 400 11.45 15.23 -7.51
C ARG A 400 11.00 13.82 -7.08
N TYR A 401 9.70 13.56 -6.98
CA TYR A 401 9.22 12.19 -6.84
C TYR A 401 9.58 11.47 -8.15
N GLU A 402 10.26 10.33 -8.03
CA GLU A 402 10.46 9.40 -9.13
C GLU A 402 9.10 9.13 -9.74
N LYS A 403 8.83 9.74 -10.91
CA LYS A 403 7.53 9.64 -11.54
C LYS A 403 7.42 8.25 -12.15
N ILE A 404 6.67 7.37 -11.50
CA ILE A 404 6.31 6.07 -12.04
C ILE A 404 5.44 6.33 -13.27
N LYS A 405 5.68 5.58 -14.34
CA LYS A 405 4.84 5.61 -15.54
C LYS A 405 3.91 4.41 -15.52
N VAL A 406 2.63 4.67 -15.76
CA VAL A 406 1.59 3.64 -15.89
C VAL A 406 0.83 3.82 -17.20
N PRO A 407 0.32 2.74 -17.81
CA PRO A 407 -0.57 2.86 -18.95
C PRO A 407 -1.87 3.55 -18.53
N GLY A 408 -2.39 4.44 -19.36
CA GLY A 408 -3.70 5.07 -19.24
C GLY A 408 -4.76 4.28 -20.02
N CYS A 409 -6.04 4.62 -19.79
CA CYS A 409 -7.18 3.92 -20.39
C CYS A 409 -7.21 3.95 -21.93
N HIS A 410 -6.52 4.91 -22.57
CA HIS A 410 -6.43 5.03 -24.04
C HIS A 410 -5.02 4.71 -24.57
N GLY A 411 -4.21 3.98 -23.79
CA GLY A 411 -2.86 3.56 -24.18
C GLY A 411 -1.78 4.62 -24.04
N GLN A 412 -2.11 5.83 -23.58
CA GLN A 412 -1.15 6.87 -23.25
C GLN A 412 -0.35 6.51 -21.99
N ASN A 413 0.91 6.92 -21.87
CA ASN A 413 1.65 6.79 -20.62
C ASN A 413 1.33 7.97 -19.69
N LEU A 414 0.88 7.67 -18.47
CA LEU A 414 0.59 8.65 -17.44
C LEU A 414 1.65 8.61 -16.34
N PHE A 415 1.93 9.76 -15.76
CA PHE A 415 2.73 9.84 -14.54
C PHE A 415 1.86 9.62 -13.32
N THR A 416 2.37 8.87 -12.36
CA THR A 416 1.74 8.64 -11.06
C THR A 416 2.77 8.78 -9.94
N SER A 417 2.28 8.92 -8.70
CA SER A 417 3.11 8.89 -7.50
C SER A 417 3.19 7.47 -6.95
N PRO A 418 4.20 7.16 -6.11
CA PRO A 418 4.24 5.87 -5.42
C PRO A 418 2.94 5.55 -4.66
N ALA A 419 2.33 6.53 -3.99
CA ALA A 419 1.09 6.33 -3.25
C ALA A 419 -0.08 5.95 -4.18
N LEU A 420 -0.31 6.72 -5.25
CA LEU A 420 -1.37 6.42 -6.23
C LEU A 420 -1.12 5.10 -6.98
N PHE A 421 0.15 4.76 -7.22
CA PHE A 421 0.52 3.46 -7.78
C PHE A 421 0.19 2.31 -6.83
N SER A 422 0.41 2.48 -5.53
CA SER A 422 -0.04 1.51 -4.52
C SER A 422 -1.55 1.33 -4.58
N TYR A 423 -2.33 2.41 -4.71
CA TYR A 423 -3.79 2.33 -4.76
C TYR A 423 -4.27 1.62 -6.01
N LEU A 424 -3.65 1.91 -7.16
CA LEU A 424 -3.89 1.17 -8.40
C LEU A 424 -3.72 -0.33 -8.18
N ARG A 425 -2.61 -0.74 -7.55
CA ARG A 425 -2.32 -2.15 -7.33
C ARG A 425 -3.25 -2.81 -6.32
N THR A 426 -3.66 -2.10 -5.27
CA THR A 426 -4.65 -2.62 -4.32
C THR A 426 -6.00 -2.82 -5.00
N ILE A 427 -6.46 -1.90 -5.85
CA ILE A 427 -7.72 -2.06 -6.60
C ILE A 427 -7.66 -3.28 -7.53
N GLU A 428 -6.56 -3.46 -8.26
CA GLU A 428 -6.35 -4.62 -9.13
C GLU A 428 -6.31 -5.93 -8.33
N GLN A 429 -5.69 -5.93 -7.16
CA GLN A 429 -5.67 -7.07 -6.26
C GLN A 429 -7.09 -7.41 -5.76
N ILE A 430 -7.90 -6.41 -5.38
CA ILE A 430 -9.29 -6.61 -4.99
C ILE A 430 -10.08 -7.24 -6.14
N ALA A 431 -9.95 -6.69 -7.35
CA ALA A 431 -10.57 -7.23 -8.56
C ALA A 431 -10.09 -8.66 -8.87
N GLU A 432 -8.83 -8.97 -8.56
CA GLU A 432 -8.29 -10.32 -8.73
C GLU A 432 -8.85 -11.32 -7.74
N THR A 433 -9.03 -10.93 -6.48
CA THR A 433 -9.60 -11.78 -5.42
C THR A 433 -11.12 -11.95 -5.52
N HIS A 434 -11.79 -11.10 -6.31
CA HIS A 434 -13.23 -11.12 -6.54
C HIS A 434 -13.57 -11.24 -8.05
N PRO A 435 -13.15 -12.31 -8.73
CA PRO A 435 -13.38 -12.46 -10.18
C PRO A 435 -14.88 -12.57 -10.55
N GLU A 436 -15.75 -12.85 -9.59
CA GLU A 436 -17.19 -12.90 -9.74
C GLU A 436 -17.87 -11.52 -9.83
N ILE A 437 -17.21 -10.46 -9.36
CA ILE A 437 -17.77 -9.10 -9.31
C ILE A 437 -17.30 -8.31 -10.54
N ARG A 438 -18.23 -7.68 -11.25
CA ARG A 438 -17.89 -6.82 -12.39
C ARG A 438 -17.51 -5.43 -11.88
N ILE A 439 -16.22 -5.16 -11.83
CA ILE A 439 -15.68 -3.82 -11.56
C ILE A 439 -15.43 -3.14 -12.90
N LEU A 440 -15.95 -1.93 -13.09
CA LEU A 440 -15.87 -1.20 -14.36
C LEU A 440 -15.38 0.21 -14.10
N ASN A 441 -14.52 0.73 -14.97
CA ASN A 441 -13.92 2.05 -14.80
C ASN A 441 -14.58 3.08 -15.73
N LEU A 442 -15.00 4.23 -15.19
CA LEU A 442 -15.52 5.38 -15.93
C LEU A 442 -14.52 6.54 -16.01
N SER A 443 -13.32 6.37 -15.46
CA SER A 443 -12.28 7.40 -15.36
C SER A 443 -11.41 7.43 -16.62
N SER A 444 -11.96 7.99 -17.71
CA SER A 444 -11.35 7.98 -19.06
C SER A 444 -9.93 8.54 -19.14
N GLN A 445 -9.61 9.50 -18.27
CA GLN A 445 -8.30 10.15 -18.24
C GLN A 445 -7.30 9.43 -17.33
N GLY A 446 -7.77 8.45 -16.54
CA GLY A 446 -6.98 7.75 -15.53
C GLY A 446 -6.09 6.64 -16.06
N ALA A 447 -5.36 6.03 -15.12
CA ALA A 447 -4.60 4.81 -15.33
C ALA A 447 -5.52 3.66 -15.75
N HIS A 448 -5.01 2.78 -16.60
CA HIS A 448 -5.62 1.49 -16.86
C HIS A 448 -5.53 0.64 -15.59
N ILE A 449 -6.67 0.09 -15.18
CA ILE A 449 -6.80 -0.78 -14.01
C ILE A 449 -7.02 -2.21 -14.50
N GLU A 450 -6.08 -3.10 -14.22
CA GLU A 450 -6.22 -4.53 -14.55
C GLU A 450 -7.51 -5.12 -13.93
N ARG A 451 -8.26 -5.90 -14.72
CA ARG A 451 -9.57 -6.49 -14.36
C ARG A 451 -10.70 -5.49 -14.03
N ALA A 452 -10.48 -4.20 -14.24
CA ALA A 452 -11.54 -3.19 -14.19
C ALA A 452 -11.57 -2.38 -15.50
N PRO A 453 -12.11 -2.97 -16.59
CA PRO A 453 -12.05 -2.36 -17.92
C PRO A 453 -12.74 -1.00 -17.96
N TYR A 454 -12.15 -0.08 -18.71
CA TYR A 454 -12.77 1.20 -19.00
C TYR A 454 -13.97 1.00 -19.93
N ILE A 455 -15.12 1.58 -19.56
CA ILE A 455 -16.29 1.71 -20.43
C ILE A 455 -16.51 3.19 -20.72
N GLY A 456 -16.53 3.53 -22.02
CA GLY A 456 -16.50 4.91 -22.47
C GLY A 456 -17.67 5.31 -23.35
N SER A 457 -18.43 4.32 -23.83
CA SER A 457 -19.60 4.61 -24.65
C SER A 457 -20.86 4.64 -23.79
N LEU A 458 -21.70 5.62 -24.10
CA LEU A 458 -23.06 5.72 -23.60
C LEU A 458 -23.85 4.43 -23.82
N LYS A 459 -23.62 3.74 -24.94
CA LYS A 459 -24.25 2.45 -25.25
C LYS A 459 -23.86 1.35 -24.27
N GLU A 460 -22.59 1.24 -23.90
CA GLU A 460 -22.13 0.29 -22.88
C GLU A 460 -22.76 0.59 -21.53
N LEU A 461 -22.84 1.88 -21.17
CA LEU A 461 -23.45 2.31 -19.93
C LEU A 461 -24.97 2.05 -19.91
N MET A 462 -25.68 2.31 -21.01
CA MET A 462 -27.10 1.96 -21.16
C MET A 462 -27.35 0.45 -21.11
N ASN A 463 -26.44 -0.38 -21.63
CA ASN A 463 -26.58 -1.83 -21.52
C ASN A 463 -26.49 -2.31 -20.06
N LEU A 464 -25.82 -1.55 -19.18
CA LEU A 464 -25.77 -1.82 -17.74
C LEU A 464 -27.03 -1.34 -17.02
N PHE A 465 -27.70 -0.32 -17.57
CA PHE A 465 -28.90 0.28 -17.00
C PHE A 465 -30.00 0.49 -18.05
N PRO A 466 -30.65 -0.58 -18.55
CA PRO A 466 -31.64 -0.48 -19.62
C PRO A 466 -32.86 0.36 -19.24
N ASP A 467 -33.19 0.45 -17.95
CA ASP A 467 -34.32 1.23 -17.40
C ASP A 467 -33.93 2.68 -17.03
N CYS A 468 -32.65 3.03 -17.15
CA CYS A 468 -32.14 4.35 -16.80
C CYS A 468 -32.31 5.28 -18.01
N GLY A 469 -33.34 6.12 -17.95
CA GLY A 469 -33.70 7.07 -19.00
C GLY A 469 -32.74 8.26 -19.15
N ILE A 470 -31.42 8.05 -19.03
CA ILE A 470 -30.38 9.09 -19.10
C ILE A 470 -30.23 9.71 -20.51
N LEU A 471 -31.18 9.50 -21.41
CA LEU A 471 -31.24 10.16 -22.72
C LEU A 471 -32.61 10.71 -23.04
#